data_AF-A0A2Z2NZ31-F1
#
_entry.id   AF-A0A2Z2NZ31-F1
#
_cell.length_a   1.000
_cell.length_b   1.000
_cell.length_c   1.000
_cell.angle_alpha   90.00
_cell.angle_beta   90.00
_cell.angle_gamma   90.00
#
_symmetry.space_group_name_H-M   'P 1'
#
loop_
_entity.id
_entity.type
_entity.pdbx_description
1 polymer ?
#
loop_
_entity_poly.entity_id
_entity_poly.type
_entity_poly.pdbx_seq_one_letter_code
_entity_poly.pdbx_strand_id
1 'polypeptide(L)'
;MSLRDVALQSYINRVLLSPSYLGAGWLLALFLTGLNAMSVSSLNRISARSVLNFVQRTAFRQVRFPTFFRAVVESLLFCCVFLAAGYVSLGHSVQSMLAPMVPVVFIMMMSMVLSGVYRQEITNSIMNLYYHSAYGFVLAAVIFMVSAHWIGPDYATLKFKFFFLFFAFFVTNTMRPLISGTDFMDGGGRRTN
;
A
#
# COMPACT_ATOMS: atom_id res chain seq x y z
N MET A 1 14.17 -29.28 -32.72
CA MET A 1 13.22 -28.39 -32.05
C MET A 1 11.92 -29.16 -31.89
N SER A 2 11.51 -29.45 -30.65
CA SER A 2 10.47 -30.45 -30.37
C SER A 2 9.07 -29.87 -30.64
N LEU A 3 8.16 -30.68 -31.18
CA LEU A 3 6.74 -30.32 -31.37
C LEU A 3 6.06 -29.84 -30.07
N ARG A 4 6.59 -30.22 -28.90
CA ARG A 4 6.16 -29.70 -27.60
C ARG A 4 6.50 -28.22 -27.38
N ASP A 5 7.62 -27.76 -27.91
CA ASP A 5 8.08 -26.37 -27.71
C ASP A 5 7.19 -25.40 -28.50
N VAL A 6 6.73 -25.81 -29.68
CA VAL A 6 5.83 -25.01 -30.53
C VAL A 6 4.42 -24.91 -29.92
N ALA A 7 3.94 -25.99 -29.29
CA ALA A 7 2.64 -25.98 -28.60
C ALA A 7 2.64 -25.10 -27.34
N LEU A 8 3.76 -25.07 -26.61
CA LEU A 8 3.92 -24.22 -25.43
C LEU A 8 4.00 -22.73 -25.81
N GLN A 9 4.72 -22.41 -26.90
CA GLN A 9 4.79 -21.04 -27.43
C GLN A 9 3.42 -20.53 -27.91
N SER A 10 2.64 -21.40 -28.56
CA SER A 10 1.26 -21.13 -29.03
C SER A 10 0.30 -20.88 -27.87
N TYR A 11 0.42 -21.64 -26.78
CA TYR A 11 -0.41 -21.47 -25.58
C TYR A 11 -0.09 -20.18 -24.82
N ILE A 12 1.20 -19.86 -24.70
CA ILE A 12 1.67 -18.61 -24.08
C ILE A 12 1.17 -17.39 -24.86
N ASN A 13 1.26 -17.39 -26.20
CA ASN A 13 0.77 -16.28 -27.02
C ASN A 13 -0.76 -16.12 -26.98
N ARG A 14 -1.54 -17.21 -26.82
CA ARG A 14 -3.00 -17.11 -26.73
C ARG A 14 -3.50 -16.64 -25.36
N VAL A 15 -2.80 -16.97 -24.28
CA VAL A 15 -3.21 -16.58 -22.92
C VAL A 15 -2.79 -15.13 -22.59
N LEU A 16 -1.63 -14.68 -23.09
CA LEU A 16 -1.10 -13.33 -22.83
C LEU A 16 -1.77 -12.21 -23.64
N LEU A 17 -2.53 -12.52 -24.70
CA LEU A 17 -3.19 -11.52 -25.56
C LEU A 17 -4.71 -11.41 -25.37
N SER A 18 -5.28 -12.07 -24.35
CA SER A 18 -6.71 -11.91 -24.03
C SER A 18 -6.95 -10.60 -23.23
N PRO A 19 -7.78 -9.65 -23.71
CA PRO A 19 -7.96 -8.34 -23.07
C PRO A 19 -8.71 -8.37 -21.72
N SER A 20 -9.23 -9.53 -21.30
CA SER A 20 -10.17 -9.66 -20.19
C SER A 20 -9.56 -9.94 -18.81
N TYR A 21 -8.23 -10.09 -18.70
CA TYR A 21 -7.55 -10.41 -17.43
C TYR A 21 -6.52 -9.34 -16.96
N LEU A 22 -6.60 -8.13 -17.50
CA LEU A 22 -5.61 -7.07 -17.30
C LEU A 22 -5.66 -6.34 -15.95
N GLY A 23 -6.66 -6.57 -15.09
CA GLY A 23 -6.84 -5.78 -13.87
C GLY A 23 -6.09 -6.27 -12.62
N ALA A 24 -5.92 -7.59 -12.43
CA ALA A 24 -5.43 -8.16 -11.17
C ALA A 24 -4.14 -8.99 -11.30
N GLY A 25 -3.84 -9.53 -12.49
CA GLY A 25 -2.66 -10.37 -12.72
C GLY A 25 -1.34 -9.61 -12.71
N TRP A 26 -1.34 -8.35 -13.15
CA TRP A 26 -0.13 -7.53 -13.25
C TRP A 26 0.40 -7.06 -11.89
N LEU A 27 -0.49 -6.78 -10.93
CA LEU A 27 -0.09 -6.44 -9.56
C LEU A 27 0.64 -7.60 -8.88
N LEU A 28 0.19 -8.82 -9.12
CA LEU A 28 0.82 -10.03 -8.58
C LEU A 28 2.12 -10.34 -9.33
N ALA A 29 2.18 -10.09 -10.65
CA ALA A 29 3.40 -10.24 -11.45
C ALA A 29 4.49 -9.19 -11.13
N LEU A 30 4.11 -7.94 -10.84
CA LEU A 30 5.04 -6.88 -10.40
C LEU A 30 5.56 -7.12 -8.98
N PHE A 31 4.71 -7.61 -8.08
CA PHE A 31 5.11 -8.03 -6.74
C PHE A 31 6.07 -9.25 -6.78
N LEU A 32 5.85 -10.18 -7.71
CA LEU A 32 6.73 -11.34 -7.92
C LEU A 32 8.05 -10.99 -8.65
N THR A 33 8.04 -10.04 -9.59
CA THR A 33 9.27 -9.60 -10.28
C THR A 33 10.16 -8.73 -9.39
N GLY A 34 9.60 -7.94 -8.48
CA GLY A 34 10.36 -7.21 -7.45
C GLY A 34 11.07 -8.14 -6.45
N LEU A 35 10.52 -9.33 -6.18
CA LEU A 35 11.14 -10.35 -5.32
C LEU A 35 12.20 -11.20 -6.05
N ASN A 36 12.17 -11.26 -7.38
CA ASN A 36 13.09 -12.08 -8.19
C ASN A 36 14.49 -11.47 -8.41
N ALA A 37 14.77 -10.26 -7.91
CA ALA A 37 16.12 -9.68 -7.95
C ALA A 37 17.06 -10.25 -6.87
N MET A 38 16.53 -11.03 -5.91
CA MET A 38 17.33 -11.75 -4.92
C MET A 38 17.21 -13.27 -5.14
N SER A 39 18.32 -13.86 -5.63
CA SER A 39 18.60 -15.31 -5.68
C SER A 39 17.92 -16.13 -6.79
N VAL A 40 18.43 -16.00 -8.01
CA VAL A 40 17.94 -16.73 -9.21
C VAL A 40 18.57 -18.13 -9.40
N SER A 41 19.43 -18.63 -8.49
CA SER A 41 20.16 -19.89 -8.78
C SER A 41 19.70 -21.16 -8.05
N SER A 42 18.75 -21.14 -7.10
CA SER A 42 18.46 -22.36 -6.29
C SER A 42 17.00 -22.77 -6.11
N LEU A 43 16.03 -22.13 -6.77
CA LEU A 43 14.59 -22.36 -6.49
C LEU A 43 13.83 -23.04 -7.62
N ASN A 44 14.37 -24.14 -8.14
CA ASN A 44 13.65 -25.01 -9.07
C ASN A 44 12.76 -25.98 -8.25
N ARG A 45 11.44 -25.72 -8.21
CA ARG A 45 10.34 -26.47 -7.53
C ARG A 45 9.89 -26.03 -6.12
N ILE A 46 9.76 -24.73 -5.85
CA ILE A 46 8.73 -24.33 -4.87
C ILE A 46 7.43 -24.09 -5.63
N SER A 47 6.41 -24.89 -5.34
CA SER A 47 5.07 -24.77 -5.90
C SER A 47 4.57 -23.34 -5.71
N ALA A 48 4.20 -22.64 -6.78
CA ALA A 48 3.65 -21.27 -6.68
C ALA A 48 2.47 -21.20 -5.68
N ARG A 49 1.73 -22.32 -5.51
CA ARG A 49 0.67 -22.46 -4.50
C ARG A 49 1.20 -22.46 -3.05
N SER A 50 2.38 -23.04 -2.78
CA SER A 50 2.96 -23.00 -1.43
C SER A 50 3.50 -21.62 -1.08
N VAL A 51 4.08 -20.90 -2.06
CA VAL A 51 4.45 -19.49 -1.87
C VAL A 51 3.21 -18.63 -1.66
N LEU A 52 2.18 -18.78 -2.48
CA LEU A 52 0.90 -18.06 -2.32
C LEU A 52 0.25 -18.34 -0.96
N ASN A 53 0.18 -19.59 -0.52
CA ASN A 53 -0.39 -19.94 0.78
C ASN A 53 0.45 -19.38 1.94
N PHE A 54 1.77 -19.32 1.79
CA PHE A 54 2.67 -18.73 2.79
C PHE A 54 2.54 -17.20 2.84
N VAL A 55 2.53 -16.54 1.68
CA VAL A 55 2.30 -15.09 1.55
C VAL A 55 0.92 -14.73 2.08
N GLN A 56 -0.11 -15.50 1.74
CA GLN A 56 -1.47 -15.32 2.22
C GLN A 56 -1.52 -15.43 3.75
N ARG A 57 -0.99 -16.51 4.33
CA ARG A 57 -0.93 -16.67 5.80
C ARG A 57 -0.13 -15.57 6.49
N THR A 58 0.92 -15.07 5.84
CA THR A 58 1.77 -13.99 6.37
C THR A 58 1.03 -12.65 6.29
N ALA A 59 0.39 -12.34 5.17
CA ALA A 59 -0.42 -11.13 4.98
C ALA A 59 -1.60 -11.09 5.95
N PHE A 60 -2.34 -12.19 6.11
CA PHE A 60 -3.46 -12.27 7.07
C PHE A 60 -3.01 -12.10 8.53
N ARG A 61 -1.80 -12.52 8.88
CA ARG A 61 -1.22 -12.27 10.21
C ARG A 61 -0.74 -10.84 10.39
N GLN A 62 -0.42 -10.12 9.31
CA GLN A 62 0.02 -8.73 9.35
C GLN A 62 -1.14 -7.76 9.54
N VAL A 63 -2.34 -8.12 9.06
CA VAL A 63 -3.54 -7.27 9.18
C VAL A 63 -4.02 -7.20 10.62
N ARG A 64 -3.91 -6.00 11.21
CA ARG A 64 -4.56 -5.68 12.48
C ARG A 64 -5.31 -4.36 12.34
N PHE A 65 -6.59 -4.39 12.70
CA PHE A 65 -7.41 -3.19 12.68
C PHE A 65 -7.14 -2.32 13.92
N PRO A 66 -7.16 -0.98 13.76
CA PRO A 66 -7.14 -0.07 14.90
C PRO A 66 -8.43 -0.23 15.74
N THR A 67 -8.39 0.23 16.99
CA THR A 67 -9.61 0.40 17.78
C THR A 67 -10.54 1.41 17.10
N PHE A 68 -11.85 1.27 17.30
CA PHE A 68 -12.84 2.12 16.63
C PHE A 68 -12.56 3.62 16.81
N PHE A 69 -12.36 4.07 18.06
CA PHE A 69 -12.05 5.47 18.35
C PHE A 69 -10.76 5.94 17.65
N ARG A 70 -9.72 5.11 17.63
CA ARG A 70 -8.48 5.44 16.93
C ARG A 70 -8.69 5.55 15.42
N ALA A 71 -9.48 4.63 14.85
CA ALA A 71 -9.83 4.67 13.43
C ALA A 71 -10.57 5.96 13.06
N VAL A 72 -11.55 6.36 13.88
CA VAL A 72 -12.33 7.59 13.68
C VAL A 72 -11.45 8.83 13.79
N VAL A 73 -10.63 8.94 14.85
CA VAL A 73 -9.75 10.09 15.07
C VAL A 73 -8.71 10.22 13.95
N GLU A 74 -8.04 9.11 13.59
CA GLU A 74 -7.07 9.12 12.48
C GLU A 74 -7.73 9.49 11.16
N SER A 75 -8.91 8.93 10.85
CA SER A 75 -9.63 9.26 9.62
C SER A 75 -10.03 10.73 9.56
N LEU A 76 -10.58 11.29 10.65
CA LEU A 76 -10.94 12.70 10.73
C LEU A 76 -9.71 13.60 10.57
N LEU A 77 -8.59 13.25 11.20
CA LEU A 77 -7.35 13.99 11.05
C LEU A 77 -6.86 13.96 9.59
N PHE A 78 -6.88 12.80 8.93
CA PHE A 78 -6.49 12.70 7.53
C PHE A 78 -7.43 13.47 6.60
N CYS A 79 -8.73 13.46 6.86
CA CYS A 79 -9.69 14.30 6.15
C CYS A 79 -9.34 15.80 6.29
N CYS A 80 -9.13 16.28 7.51
CA CYS A 80 -8.78 17.68 7.77
C CYS A 80 -7.48 18.08 7.10
N VAL A 81 -6.43 17.26 7.23
CA VAL A 81 -5.12 17.51 6.60
C VAL A 81 -5.23 17.48 5.08
N PHE A 82 -5.99 16.55 4.52
CA PHE A 82 -6.20 16.44 3.07
C PHE A 82 -6.89 17.69 2.52
N LEU A 83 -7.97 18.15 3.16
CA LEU A 83 -8.70 19.34 2.74
C LEU A 83 -7.83 20.61 2.86
N ALA A 84 -7.11 20.76 3.97
CA ALA A 84 -6.19 21.88 4.19
C ALA A 84 -5.06 21.89 3.16
N ALA A 85 -4.41 20.73 2.95
CA ALA A 85 -3.34 20.61 1.97
C ALA A 85 -3.85 20.82 0.55
N GLY A 86 -5.06 20.33 0.22
CA GLY A 86 -5.69 20.52 -1.09
C GLY A 86 -5.96 21.98 -1.39
N TYR A 87 -6.48 22.72 -0.41
CA TYR A 87 -6.70 24.16 -0.53
C TYR A 87 -5.39 24.93 -0.75
N VAL A 88 -4.36 24.64 0.05
CA VAL A 88 -3.07 25.37 0.00
C VAL A 88 -2.25 25.01 -1.24
N SER A 89 -2.18 23.73 -1.61
CA SER A 89 -1.27 23.26 -2.66
C SER A 89 -1.87 23.23 -4.06
N LEU A 90 -3.16 22.93 -4.19
CA LEU A 90 -3.84 22.85 -5.49
C LEU A 90 -4.71 24.08 -5.77
N GLY A 91 -5.00 24.92 -4.76
CA GLY A 91 -5.89 26.07 -4.89
C GLY A 91 -7.36 25.68 -5.09
N HIS A 92 -7.72 24.42 -4.85
CA HIS A 92 -9.08 23.93 -5.00
C HIS A 92 -9.95 24.31 -3.80
N SER A 93 -11.23 24.57 -4.04
CA SER A 93 -12.18 24.82 -2.96
C SER A 93 -12.42 23.55 -2.14
N VAL A 94 -12.72 23.71 -0.84
CA VAL A 94 -12.99 22.58 0.08
C VAL A 94 -14.09 21.68 -0.49
N GLN A 95 -15.14 22.27 -1.06
CA GLN A 95 -16.26 21.53 -1.65
C GLN A 95 -15.82 20.59 -2.79
N SER A 96 -14.92 21.05 -3.67
CA SER A 96 -14.40 20.24 -4.76
C SER A 96 -13.47 19.10 -4.28
N MET A 97 -12.91 19.23 -3.08
CA MET A 97 -12.01 18.24 -2.48
C MET A 97 -12.75 17.18 -1.64
N LEU A 98 -14.03 17.36 -1.31
CA LEU A 98 -14.81 16.39 -0.54
C LEU A 98 -14.97 15.04 -1.27
N ALA A 99 -15.22 15.09 -2.58
CA ALA A 99 -15.39 13.87 -3.39
C ALA A 99 -14.11 13.01 -3.44
N PRO A 100 -12.92 13.54 -3.77
CA PRO A 100 -11.70 12.73 -3.79
C PRO A 100 -11.15 12.41 -2.40
N MET A 101 -11.54 13.15 -1.35
CA MET A 101 -11.12 12.89 0.03
C MET A 101 -11.50 11.48 0.48
N VAL A 102 -12.74 11.05 0.23
CA VAL A 102 -13.25 9.75 0.68
C VAL A 102 -12.40 8.57 0.18
N PRO A 103 -12.17 8.39 -1.13
CA PRO A 103 -11.35 7.29 -1.62
C PRO A 103 -9.89 7.42 -1.22
N VAL A 104 -9.33 8.64 -1.15
CA VAL A 104 -7.94 8.86 -0.72
C VAL A 104 -7.74 8.44 0.74
N VAL A 105 -8.59 8.91 1.65
CA VAL A 105 -8.50 8.56 3.07
C VAL A 105 -8.77 7.08 3.27
N PHE A 106 -9.72 6.50 2.52
CA PHE A 106 -9.97 5.06 2.55
C PHE A 106 -8.72 4.25 2.12
N ILE A 107 -8.09 4.60 1.00
CA ILE A 107 -6.85 3.95 0.53
C ILE A 107 -5.77 4.07 1.58
N MET A 108 -5.58 5.25 2.17
CA MET A 108 -4.60 5.47 3.23
C MET A 108 -4.87 4.57 4.44
N MET A 109 -6.09 4.59 4.97
CA MET A 109 -6.49 3.78 6.13
C MET A 109 -6.29 2.29 5.87
N MET A 110 -6.74 1.79 4.71
CA MET A 110 -6.54 0.40 4.32
C MET A 110 -5.06 0.05 4.16
N SER A 111 -4.26 0.94 3.57
CA SER A 111 -2.83 0.71 3.39
C SER A 111 -2.10 0.62 4.73
N MET A 112 -2.53 1.42 5.70
CA MET A 112 -2.00 1.41 7.06
C MET A 112 -2.41 0.15 7.83
N VAL A 113 -3.62 -0.36 7.62
CA VAL A 113 -4.07 -1.65 8.15
C VAL A 113 -3.25 -2.80 7.55
N LEU A 114 -3.10 -2.82 6.23
CA LEU A 114 -2.36 -3.86 5.51
C LEU A 114 -0.86 -3.85 5.83
N SER A 115 -0.29 -2.68 6.10
CA SER A 115 1.10 -2.56 6.55
C SER A 115 1.34 -3.12 7.96
N GLY A 116 0.28 -3.33 8.76
CA GLY A 116 0.39 -3.87 10.11
C GLY A 116 0.91 -2.88 11.16
N VAL A 117 1.00 -1.57 10.84
CA VAL A 117 1.43 -0.54 11.82
C VAL A 117 0.63 -0.61 13.13
N TYR A 118 -0.66 -0.94 13.09
CA TYR A 118 -1.51 -0.97 14.28
C TYR A 118 -1.20 -2.12 15.26
N ARG A 119 -0.20 -2.96 14.98
CA ARG A 119 0.27 -3.96 15.93
C ARG A 119 1.04 -3.28 17.06
N GLN A 120 0.72 -3.64 18.29
CA GLN A 120 1.37 -3.13 19.49
C GLN A 120 2.89 -3.38 19.46
N GLU A 121 3.32 -4.55 18.99
CA GLU A 121 4.74 -4.91 18.82
C GLU A 121 5.50 -3.91 17.91
N ILE A 122 4.82 -3.33 16.92
CA ILE A 122 5.38 -2.38 15.96
C ILE A 122 5.26 -0.96 16.51
N THR A 123 4.11 -0.64 17.12
CA THR A 123 3.89 0.68 17.73
C THR A 123 4.88 0.93 18.88
N ASN A 124 5.31 -0.09 19.61
CA ASN A 124 6.23 0.09 20.74
C ASN A 124 7.69 0.36 20.34
N SER A 125 8.04 0.31 19.05
CA SER A 125 9.39 0.60 18.56
C SER A 125 9.33 1.61 17.43
N ILE A 126 9.96 2.77 17.64
CA ILE A 126 9.91 3.85 16.66
C ILE A 126 10.51 3.46 15.30
N MET A 127 11.60 2.68 15.29
CA MET A 127 12.18 2.18 14.04
C MET A 127 11.23 1.23 13.31
N ASN A 128 10.59 0.30 14.01
CA ASN A 128 9.62 -0.60 13.39
C ASN A 128 8.39 0.18 12.89
N LEU A 129 7.95 1.18 13.63
CA LEU A 129 6.88 2.07 13.20
C LEU A 129 7.24 2.77 11.89
N TYR A 130 8.46 3.30 11.75
CA TYR A 130 8.91 3.91 10.50
C TYR A 130 8.98 2.91 9.35
N TYR A 131 9.55 1.71 9.57
CA TYR A 131 9.60 0.65 8.53
C TYR A 131 8.20 0.26 8.04
N HIS A 132 7.27 0.01 8.97
CA HIS A 132 5.91 -0.37 8.60
C HIS A 132 5.12 0.81 8.01
N SER A 133 5.38 2.04 8.44
CA SER A 133 4.77 3.23 7.83
C SER A 133 5.30 3.47 6.41
N ALA A 134 6.57 3.18 6.14
CA ALA A 134 7.13 3.20 4.80
C ALA A 134 6.48 2.15 3.88
N TYR A 135 6.23 0.93 4.38
CA TYR A 135 5.44 -0.06 3.64
C TYR A 135 4.03 0.43 3.37
N GLY A 136 3.37 1.05 4.37
CA GLY A 136 2.06 1.67 4.19
C GLY A 136 2.06 2.76 3.13
N PHE A 137 3.09 3.60 3.09
CA PHE A 137 3.26 4.63 2.06
C PHE A 137 3.42 4.03 0.66
N VAL A 138 4.32 3.07 0.48
CA VAL A 138 4.54 2.41 -0.81
C VAL A 138 3.26 1.73 -1.29
N LEU A 139 2.55 1.05 -0.39
CA LEU A 139 1.30 0.37 -0.71
C LEU A 139 0.20 1.37 -1.11
N ALA A 140 0.07 2.48 -0.39
CA ALA A 140 -0.87 3.55 -0.73
C ALA A 140 -0.54 4.20 -2.08
N ALA A 141 0.75 4.47 -2.33
CA ALA A 141 1.24 5.02 -3.60
C ALA A 141 0.90 4.11 -4.78
N VAL A 142 1.18 2.81 -4.68
CA VAL A 142 0.87 1.83 -5.73
C VAL A 142 -0.64 1.71 -5.95
N ILE A 143 -1.42 1.53 -4.88
CA ILE A 143 -2.88 1.40 -4.97
C ILE A 143 -3.49 2.65 -5.61
N PHE A 144 -3.07 3.83 -5.19
CA PHE A 144 -3.60 5.08 -5.73
C PHE A 144 -3.21 5.26 -7.19
N MET A 145 -1.95 5.01 -7.57
CA MET A 145 -1.50 5.18 -8.96
C MET A 145 -2.25 4.26 -9.94
N VAL A 146 -2.60 3.04 -9.51
CA VAL A 146 -3.39 2.09 -10.30
C VAL A 146 -4.88 2.46 -10.32
N SER A 147 -5.43 2.89 -9.17
CA SER A 147 -6.87 3.15 -9.04
C SER A 147 -7.29 4.59 -9.36
N ALA A 148 -6.36 5.54 -9.53
CA ALA A 148 -6.66 6.96 -9.75
C ALA A 148 -7.59 7.19 -10.94
N HIS A 149 -7.42 6.44 -12.03
CA HIS A 149 -8.28 6.58 -13.21
C HIS A 149 -9.72 6.14 -12.94
N TRP A 150 -9.93 5.23 -11.99
CA TRP A 150 -11.25 4.69 -11.64
C TRP A 150 -11.95 5.54 -10.58
N ILE A 151 -11.19 6.27 -9.75
CA ILE A 151 -11.74 7.23 -8.78
C ILE A 151 -12.38 8.42 -9.51
N GLY A 152 -11.76 8.84 -10.62
CA GLY A 152 -12.31 9.85 -11.52
C GLY A 152 -11.23 10.38 -12.45
N PRO A 153 -11.52 10.60 -13.74
CA PRO A 153 -10.53 11.07 -14.71
C PRO A 153 -9.92 12.41 -14.31
N ASP A 154 -10.69 13.28 -13.64
CA ASP A 154 -10.26 14.61 -13.18
C ASP A 154 -9.18 14.53 -12.08
N TYR A 155 -9.13 13.43 -11.33
CA TYR A 155 -8.15 13.19 -10.25
C TYR A 155 -6.95 12.37 -10.72
N ALA A 156 -6.96 11.87 -11.96
CA ALA A 156 -5.85 11.12 -12.55
C ALA A 156 -4.72 12.02 -13.10
N THR A 157 -4.84 13.34 -12.92
CA THR A 157 -3.84 14.32 -13.34
C THR A 157 -2.52 14.16 -12.59
N LEU A 158 -1.42 14.53 -13.25
CA LEU A 158 -0.08 14.43 -12.65
C LEU A 158 0.04 15.30 -11.39
N LYS A 159 -0.54 16.50 -11.40
CA LYS A 159 -0.58 17.39 -10.22
C LYS A 159 -1.25 16.71 -9.02
N PHE A 160 -2.40 16.07 -9.23
CA PHE A 160 -3.13 15.41 -8.16
C PHE A 160 -2.40 14.17 -7.64
N LYS A 161 -1.74 13.39 -8.52
CA LYS A 161 -0.89 12.27 -8.12
C LYS A 161 0.30 12.70 -7.25
N PHE A 162 0.99 13.78 -7.64
CA PHE A 162 2.05 14.36 -6.83
C PHE A 162 1.56 14.86 -5.48
N PHE A 163 0.40 15.54 -5.48
CA PHE A 163 -0.26 15.97 -4.26
C PHE A 163 -0.58 14.78 -3.33
N PHE A 164 -1.16 13.71 -3.87
CA PHE A 164 -1.44 12.50 -3.10
C PHE A 164 -0.17 11.89 -2.51
N LEU A 165 0.90 11.76 -3.30
CA LEU A 165 2.18 11.22 -2.82
C LEU A 165 2.75 12.07 -1.68
N PHE A 166 2.70 13.40 -1.81
CA PHE A 166 3.15 14.30 -0.76
C PHE A 166 2.30 14.19 0.51
N PHE A 167 0.97 14.17 0.35
CA PHE A 167 0.03 13.95 1.44
C PHE A 167 0.28 12.61 2.15
N ALA A 168 0.40 11.53 1.37
CA ALA A 168 0.63 10.20 1.90
C ALA A 168 1.96 10.12 2.66
N PHE A 169 3.03 10.72 2.11
CA PHE A 169 4.32 10.83 2.76
C PHE A 169 4.24 11.61 4.08
N PHE A 170 3.54 12.74 4.10
CA PHE A 170 3.37 13.56 5.29
C PHE A 170 2.57 12.82 6.38
N VAL A 171 1.49 12.14 5.99
CA VAL A 171 0.68 11.33 6.92
C VAL A 171 1.50 10.21 7.55
N THR A 172 2.28 9.48 6.75
CA THR A 172 3.04 8.31 7.24
C THR A 172 4.27 8.68 8.05
N ASN A 173 4.96 9.78 7.72
CA ASN A 173 6.22 10.15 8.38
C ASN A 173 6.06 11.17 9.50
N THR A 174 5.01 12.00 9.46
CA THR A 174 4.82 13.07 10.44
C THR A 174 3.65 12.77 11.37
N MET A 175 2.45 12.64 10.81
CA MET A 175 1.23 12.51 11.63
C MET A 175 1.20 11.20 12.41
N ARG A 176 1.68 10.12 11.80
CA ARG A 176 1.63 8.80 12.41
C ARG A 176 2.51 8.67 13.67
N PRO A 177 3.81 9.02 13.65
CA PRO A 177 4.61 9.07 14.88
C PRO A 177 3.98 9.93 15.98
N LEU A 178 3.40 11.08 15.61
CA LEU A 178 2.72 11.99 16.56
C LEU A 178 1.50 11.33 17.22
N ILE A 179 0.65 10.64 16.46
CA ILE A 179 -0.58 10.00 16.97
C ILE A 179 -0.27 8.72 17.74
N SER A 180 0.78 8.00 17.37
CA SER A 180 1.16 6.76 18.05
C SER A 180 1.73 6.95 19.45
N GLY A 181 2.07 8.19 19.84
CA GLY A 181 2.57 8.49 21.20
C GLY A 181 3.81 7.69 21.58
N THR A 182 4.60 7.26 20.59
CA THR A 182 5.81 6.50 20.84
C THR A 182 6.81 7.39 21.55
N ASP A 183 7.24 7.00 22.75
CA ASP A 183 8.33 7.66 23.43
C ASP A 183 9.55 7.65 22.50
N PHE A 184 9.92 8.82 21.97
CA PHE A 184 11.15 9.01 21.20
C PHE A 184 12.40 8.61 22.00
N MET A 185 12.26 8.43 23.32
CA MET A 185 13.29 8.00 24.25
C MET A 185 13.45 6.47 24.35
N ASP A 186 12.47 5.67 23.90
CA ASP A 186 12.59 4.20 23.93
C ASP A 186 13.14 3.69 22.58
N GLY A 187 14.44 3.96 22.38
CA GLY A 187 15.23 3.62 21.19
C GLY A 187 15.47 2.12 20.97
N GLY A 188 14.43 1.30 20.99
CA GLY A 188 14.52 -0.13 20.67
C GLY A 188 14.67 -1.07 21.88
N GLY A 189 14.08 -0.72 23.02
CA GLY A 189 14.00 -1.65 24.15
C GLY A 189 12.82 -2.60 24.01
N ARG A 190 13.06 -3.88 23.69
CA ARG A 190 12.14 -4.96 24.06
C ARG A 190 12.00 -4.93 25.59
N ARG A 191 11.03 -4.20 26.12
CA ARG A 191 10.60 -4.38 27.51
C ARG A 191 9.76 -5.66 27.57
N THR A 192 10.47 -6.77 27.70
CA THR A 192 9.97 -7.99 28.33
C THR A 192 9.58 -7.65 29.76
N ASN A 193 8.29 -7.74 30.06
CA ASN A 193 7.79 -8.16 31.36
C ASN A 193 6.71 -9.21 31.09
#